data_AF-A0A365D4E4-F1
#
_entry.id   AF-A0A365D4E4-F1
#
_cell.length_a   1.000
_cell.length_b   1.000
_cell.length_c   1.000
_cell.angle_alpha   90.00
_cell.angle_beta   90.00
_cell.angle_gamma   90.00
#
_symmetry.space_group_name_H-M   'P 1'
#
loop_
_entity.id
_entity.type
_entity.pdbx_description
1 polymer ?
#
loop_
_entity_poly.entity_id
_entity_poly.type
_entity_poly.pdbx_seq_one_letter_code
_entity_poly.pdbx_strand_id
1 'polypeptide(L)'
;MKILSGDTWTLEELEAQVADAGRRSLVVPPADSKRAVLETFGEVLDFPEHYGVNLDALNDSLHDFADDITDNGNPPVTVLWQVAAPFRADRSFGIICEILQDAERYAGKDLAVTAVLL
;
A
#
# COMPACT_ATOMS: atom_id res chain seq x y z
N MET A 1 7.94 -3.71 -5.15
CA MET A 1 6.56 -3.35 -5.56
C MET A 1 6.24 -3.88 -6.94
N LYS A 2 5.03 -4.43 -7.11
CA LYS A 2 4.46 -4.78 -8.43
C LYS A 2 3.43 -3.73 -8.86
N ILE A 3 3.24 -3.57 -10.17
CA ILE A 3 2.16 -2.76 -10.74
C ILE A 3 1.39 -3.63 -11.74
N LEU A 4 0.09 -3.78 -11.53
CA LEU A 4 -0.80 -4.64 -12.32
C LEU A 4 -1.96 -3.81 -12.89
N SER A 5 -2.56 -4.27 -13.99
CA SER A 5 -3.77 -3.68 -14.55
C SER A 5 -5.01 -4.38 -14.00
N GLY A 6 -6.00 -3.60 -13.55
CA GLY A 6 -7.34 -4.08 -13.18
C GLY A 6 -8.12 -4.68 -14.35
N ASP A 7 -7.75 -4.35 -15.59
CA ASP A 7 -8.29 -5.01 -16.79
C ASP A 7 -7.85 -6.47 -16.93
N THR A 8 -6.76 -6.86 -16.25
CA THR A 8 -6.16 -8.20 -16.34
C THR A 8 -6.45 -9.04 -15.11
N TRP A 9 -6.50 -8.40 -13.94
CA TRP A 9 -6.67 -9.07 -12.65
C TRP A 9 -7.79 -8.40 -11.87
N THR A 10 -8.77 -9.19 -11.44
CA THR A 10 -9.77 -8.70 -10.49
C THR A 10 -9.16 -8.61 -9.09
N LEU A 11 -9.73 -7.73 -8.24
CA LEU A 11 -9.30 -7.62 -6.85
C LEU A 11 -9.46 -8.96 -6.10
N GLU A 12 -10.57 -9.67 -6.33
CA GLU A 12 -10.86 -10.97 -5.72
C GLU A 12 -9.81 -12.03 -6.06
N GLU A 13 -9.35 -12.08 -7.32
CA GLU A 13 -8.27 -13.00 -7.75
C GLU A 13 -6.92 -12.64 -7.11
N LEU A 14 -6.65 -11.35 -6.89
CA LEU A 14 -5.43 -10.90 -6.22
C LEU A 14 -5.47 -11.24 -4.73
N GLU A 15 -6.59 -11.03 -4.06
CA GLU A 15 -6.77 -11.42 -2.66
C GLU A 15 -6.67 -12.93 -2.46
N ALA A 16 -7.25 -13.72 -3.37
CA ALA A 16 -7.09 -15.18 -3.36
C ALA A 16 -5.63 -15.61 -3.49
N GLN A 17 -4.85 -14.99 -4.40
CA GLN A 17 -3.41 -15.25 -4.52
C GLN A 17 -2.62 -14.86 -3.27
N VAL A 18 -2.99 -13.76 -2.62
CA VAL A 18 -2.38 -13.33 -1.35
C VAL A 18 -2.65 -14.37 -0.26
N ALA A 19 -3.88 -14.86 -0.16
CA ALA A 19 -4.27 -15.89 0.80
C ALA A 19 -3.57 -17.23 0.53
N ASP A 20 -3.50 -17.68 -0.73
CA ASP A 20 -2.81 -18.91 -1.14
C ASP A 20 -1.31 -18.86 -0.84
N ALA A 21 -0.71 -17.66 -0.84
CA ALA A 21 0.67 -17.43 -0.43
C ALA A 21 0.86 -17.38 1.11
N GLY A 22 -0.21 -17.60 1.89
CA GLY A 22 -0.19 -17.53 3.35
C GLY A 22 -0.02 -16.12 3.91
N ARG A 23 -0.43 -15.10 3.16
CA ARG A 23 -0.31 -13.67 3.53
C ARG A 23 -1.67 -13.07 3.83
N ARG A 24 -1.69 -11.94 4.55
CA ARG A 24 -2.89 -11.12 4.76
C ARG A 24 -2.98 -10.04 3.68
N SER A 25 -4.17 -9.81 3.12
CA SER A 25 -4.43 -8.67 2.24
C SER A 25 -4.88 -7.45 3.05
N LEU A 26 -4.36 -6.27 2.70
CA LEU A 26 -4.92 -4.97 3.07
C LEU A 26 -5.23 -4.21 1.78
N VAL A 27 -6.48 -3.82 1.57
CA VAL A 27 -6.92 -3.16 0.35
C VAL A 27 -7.03 -1.66 0.58
N VAL A 28 -6.20 -0.88 -0.12
CA VAL A 28 -6.26 0.58 -0.13
C VAL A 28 -7.14 0.99 -1.32
N PRO A 29 -8.37 1.51 -1.10
CA PRO A 29 -9.29 1.87 -2.17
C PRO A 29 -8.79 3.05 -3.02
N PRO A 30 -9.33 3.22 -4.24
CA PRO A 30 -8.93 4.31 -5.12
C PRO A 30 -9.33 5.67 -4.55
N ALA A 31 -8.43 6.64 -4.66
CA ALA A 31 -8.68 8.04 -4.36
C ALA A 31 -8.17 8.93 -5.51
N ASP A 32 -8.75 10.12 -5.66
CA ASP A 32 -8.60 10.96 -6.85
C ASP A 32 -7.55 12.08 -6.70
N SER A 33 -7.03 12.29 -5.49
CA SER A 33 -6.08 13.36 -5.18
C SER A 33 -4.99 12.87 -4.24
N LYS A 34 -3.82 13.52 -4.29
CA LYS A 34 -2.70 13.21 -3.41
C LYS A 34 -3.09 13.19 -1.93
N ARG A 35 -3.86 14.19 -1.50
CA ARG A 35 -4.31 14.30 -0.10
C ARG A 35 -5.22 13.12 0.25
N ALA A 36 -6.21 12.83 -0.58
CA ALA A 36 -7.13 11.72 -0.34
C ALA A 36 -6.39 10.37 -0.33
N VAL A 37 -5.43 10.14 -1.24
CA VAL A 37 -4.59 8.93 -1.23
C VAL A 37 -3.85 8.80 0.11
N LEU A 38 -3.21 9.87 0.60
CA LEU A 38 -2.50 9.86 1.87
C LEU A 38 -3.44 9.53 3.04
N GLU A 39 -4.63 10.14 3.08
CA GLU A 39 -5.64 9.84 4.11
C GLU A 39 -6.09 8.38 4.05
N THR A 40 -6.38 7.86 2.86
CA THR A 40 -6.78 6.46 2.68
C THR A 40 -5.70 5.49 3.16
N PHE A 41 -4.42 5.76 2.89
CA PHE A 41 -3.33 4.95 3.45
C PHE A 41 -3.32 5.00 4.97
N GLY A 42 -3.46 6.19 5.57
CA GLY A 42 -3.51 6.34 7.01
C GLY A 42 -4.66 5.59 7.66
N GLU A 43 -5.85 5.63 7.07
CA GLU A 43 -7.03 4.93 7.59
C GLU A 43 -6.89 3.41 7.46
N VAL A 44 -6.46 2.90 6.29
CA VAL A 44 -6.40 1.45 6.03
C VAL A 44 -5.27 0.76 6.78
N LEU A 45 -4.14 1.45 6.96
CA LEU A 45 -2.98 0.91 7.66
C LEU A 45 -2.98 1.26 9.16
N ASP A 46 -4.05 1.89 9.65
CA ASP A 46 -4.23 2.29 11.06
C ASP A 46 -3.07 3.16 11.58
N PHE A 47 -2.66 4.15 10.77
CA PHE A 47 -1.63 5.11 11.19
C PHE A 47 -2.13 5.99 12.35
N PRO A 48 -1.23 6.51 13.21
CA PRO A 48 -1.61 7.28 14.39
C PRO A 48 -2.47 8.50 14.07
N GLU A 49 -3.31 8.95 15.02
CA GLU A 49 -4.18 10.14 14.85
C GLU A 49 -3.42 11.42 14.47
N HIS A 50 -2.14 11.51 14.81
CA HIS A 50 -1.26 12.63 14.47
C HIS A 50 -0.52 12.45 13.14
N TYR A 51 -0.93 11.48 12.32
CA TYR A 51 -0.43 11.25 10.96
C TYR A 51 -0.57 12.54 10.12
N GLY A 52 0.57 13.14 9.77
CA GLY A 52 0.64 14.49 9.20
C GLY A 52 0.12 14.66 7.77
N VAL A 53 -0.51 13.63 7.17
CA VAL A 53 -1.09 13.60 5.82
C VAL A 53 -0.20 14.28 4.76
N ASN A 54 1.07 13.87 4.73
CA ASN A 54 2.07 14.33 3.76
C ASN A 54 3.02 13.18 3.40
N LEU A 55 3.90 13.40 2.43
CA LEU A 55 4.77 12.33 1.89
C LEU A 55 5.83 11.87 2.90
N ASP A 56 6.37 12.77 3.71
CA ASP A 56 7.35 12.42 4.74
C ASP A 56 6.65 11.61 5.85
N ALA A 57 5.47 12.06 6.30
CA ALA A 57 4.65 11.32 7.25
C ALA A 57 4.26 9.93 6.72
N LEU A 58 3.94 9.80 5.42
CA LEU A 58 3.67 8.49 4.80
C LEU A 58 4.91 7.60 4.90
N ASN A 59 6.08 8.12 4.55
CA ASN A 59 7.31 7.34 4.61
C ASN A 59 7.62 6.87 6.03
N ASP A 60 7.55 7.76 7.01
CA ASP A 60 7.84 7.44 8.41
C ASP A 60 6.85 6.41 8.96
N SER A 61 5.54 6.62 8.76
CA SER A 61 4.51 5.69 9.25
C SER A 61 4.56 4.33 8.54
N LEU A 62 5.02 4.24 7.29
CA LEU A 62 5.23 2.95 6.64
C LEU A 62 6.40 2.17 7.22
N HIS A 63 7.44 2.85 7.72
CA HIS A 63 8.54 2.19 8.43
C HIS A 63 8.08 1.68 9.79
N ASP A 64 7.34 2.50 10.55
CA ASP A 64 6.74 2.06 11.83
C ASP A 64 5.79 0.85 11.61
N PHE A 65 4.94 0.92 10.58
CA PHE A 65 4.07 -0.20 10.21
C PHE A 65 4.85 -1.46 9.82
N ALA A 66 5.96 -1.31 9.09
CA ALA A 66 6.83 -2.43 8.70
C ALA A 66 7.49 -3.10 9.92
N ASP A 67 7.93 -2.33 10.91
CA ASP A 67 8.45 -2.84 12.18
C ASP A 67 7.35 -3.60 12.94
N ASP A 68 6.17 -3.00 13.08
CA ASP A 68 5.04 -3.57 13.82
C ASP A 68 4.59 -4.93 13.26
N ILE A 69 4.54 -5.09 11.93
CA ILE A 69 4.12 -6.39 11.35
C ILE A 69 5.21 -7.46 11.44
N THR A 70 6.49 -7.07 11.53
CA THR A 70 7.62 -7.99 11.62
C THR A 70 7.75 -8.58 13.01
N ASP A 71 7.57 -7.78 14.05
CA ASP A 71 7.83 -8.17 15.44
C ASP A 71 6.71 -9.00 16.10
N ASN A 72 5.52 -9.02 15.50
CA ASN A 72 4.33 -9.61 16.11
C ASN A 72 4.06 -11.08 15.78
N GLY A 73 4.92 -11.73 14.99
CA GLY A 73 4.73 -13.14 14.57
C GLY A 73 3.47 -13.39 13.72
N ASN A 74 2.83 -12.32 13.26
CA ASN A 74 1.67 -12.37 12.37
C ASN A 74 2.09 -12.80 10.96
N PRO A 75 1.15 -13.32 10.15
CA PRO A 75 1.46 -13.61 8.75
C PRO A 75 1.86 -12.32 8.01
N PRO A 76 2.82 -12.42 7.06
CA PRO A 76 3.23 -11.31 6.21
C PRO A 76 2.05 -10.62 5.51
N VAL A 77 2.19 -9.34 5.23
CA VAL A 77 1.15 -8.51 4.63
C VAL A 77 1.42 -8.26 3.15
N THR A 78 0.36 -8.28 2.35
CA THR A 78 0.36 -7.69 1.01
C THR A 78 -0.64 -6.54 0.96
N VAL A 79 -0.14 -5.33 0.68
CA VAL A 79 -0.99 -4.17 0.41
C VAL A 79 -1.38 -4.17 -1.06
N LEU A 80 -2.68 -4.18 -1.33
CA LEU A 80 -3.28 -4.05 -2.65
C LEU A 80 -3.81 -2.62 -2.80
N TRP A 81 -3.04 -1.76 -3.45
CA TRP A 81 -3.40 -0.36 -3.63
C TRP A 81 -4.09 -0.12 -4.98
N GLN A 82 -5.38 0.18 -4.95
CA GLN A 82 -6.13 0.56 -6.14
C GLN A 82 -5.81 2.01 -6.53
N VAL A 83 -5.44 2.23 -7.79
CA VAL A 83 -5.01 3.53 -8.29
C VAL A 83 -6.02 4.03 -9.31
N ALA A 84 -6.75 5.09 -8.96
CA ALA A 84 -7.69 5.73 -9.87
C ALA A 84 -6.95 6.34 -11.08
N ALA A 85 -7.51 6.19 -12.29
CA ALA A 85 -6.96 6.78 -13.51
C ALA A 85 -6.62 8.29 -13.40
N PRO A 86 -7.44 9.15 -12.77
CA PRO A 86 -7.10 10.56 -12.59
C PRO A 86 -5.84 10.77 -11.72
N PHE A 87 -5.69 9.99 -10.65
CA PHE A 87 -4.54 10.12 -9.75
C PHE A 87 -3.25 9.59 -10.37
N ARG A 88 -3.32 8.56 -11.23
CA ARG A 88 -2.16 8.00 -11.94
C ARG A 88 -1.37 9.04 -12.74
N ALA A 89 -2.05 10.08 -13.24
CA ALA A 89 -1.42 11.17 -14.00
C ALA A 89 -0.74 12.23 -13.12
N ASP A 90 -0.98 12.22 -11.80
CA ASP A 90 -0.35 13.16 -10.86
C ASP A 90 1.11 12.75 -10.58
N ARG A 91 2.01 13.74 -10.51
CA ARG A 91 3.44 13.49 -10.21
C ARG A 91 3.67 12.73 -8.90
N SER A 92 2.76 12.89 -7.93
CA SER A 92 2.84 12.23 -6.63
C SER A 92 2.59 10.73 -6.71
N PHE A 93 1.95 10.22 -7.76
CA PHE A 93 1.84 8.78 -7.97
C PHE A 93 3.22 8.11 -8.00
N GLY A 94 4.16 8.68 -8.78
CA GLY A 94 5.53 8.16 -8.85
C GLY A 94 6.27 8.23 -7.51
N ILE A 95 6.12 9.33 -6.78
CA ILE A 95 6.77 9.52 -5.48
C ILE A 95 6.21 8.53 -4.44
N ILE A 96 4.89 8.31 -4.42
CA ILE A 96 4.27 7.33 -3.53
C ILE A 96 4.72 5.90 -3.90
N CYS A 97 4.88 5.59 -5.20
CA CYS A 97 5.46 4.31 -5.62
C CYS A 97 6.87 4.11 -5.07
N GLU A 98 7.72 5.15 -5.10
CA GLU A 98 9.08 5.10 -4.55
C GLU A 98 9.06 4.86 -3.03
N ILE A 99 8.23 5.59 -2.29
CA ILE A 99 8.05 5.41 -0.84
C ILE A 99 7.59 3.99 -0.50
N LEU A 100 6.57 3.48 -1.20
CA LEU A 100 6.05 2.12 -0.99
C LEU A 100 7.08 1.05 -1.34
N GLN A 101 7.88 1.28 -2.38
CA GLN A 101 8.98 0.38 -2.74
C GLN A 101 10.07 0.38 -1.68
N ASP A 102 10.35 1.52 -1.05
CA ASP A 102 11.33 1.60 0.04
C ASP A 102 10.83 0.86 1.29
N ALA A 103 9.58 1.07 1.69
CA ALA A 103 8.94 0.32 2.77
C ALA A 103 8.93 -1.20 2.53
N GLU A 104 8.62 -1.64 1.29
CA GLU A 104 8.72 -3.06 0.92
C GLU A 104 10.15 -3.60 1.02
N ARG A 105 11.15 -2.81 0.61
CA ARG A 105 12.56 -3.19 0.75
C ARG A 105 12.96 -3.28 2.22
N TYR A 106 12.49 -2.35 3.05
CA TYR A 106 12.78 -2.28 4.47
C TYR A 106 12.23 -3.49 5.23
N ALA A 107 10.95 -3.82 5.04
CA ALA A 107 10.33 -5.01 5.67
C ALA A 107 10.73 -6.36 5.03
N GLY A 108 11.41 -6.34 3.89
CA GLY A 108 11.89 -7.54 3.22
C GLY A 108 10.76 -8.49 2.79
N LYS A 109 10.64 -9.64 3.45
CA LYS A 109 9.60 -10.64 3.10
C LYS A 109 8.24 -10.34 3.76
N ASP A 110 8.23 -9.49 4.79
CA ASP A 110 7.08 -9.33 5.68
C ASP A 110 6.06 -8.33 5.13
N LEU A 111 6.49 -7.44 4.21
CA LEU A 111 5.64 -6.54 3.43
C LEU A 111 5.81 -6.79 1.93
N ALA A 112 4.71 -6.75 1.19
CA ALA A 112 4.70 -6.65 -0.26
C ALA A 112 3.66 -5.60 -0.67
N VAL A 113 3.95 -4.81 -1.70
CA VAL A 113 3.00 -3.83 -2.22
C VAL A 113 2.71 -4.12 -3.70
N THR A 114 1.42 -4.12 -4.05
CA THR A 114 0.95 -4.23 -5.42
C THR A 114 0.01 -3.08 -5.73
N ALA A 115 0.40 -2.21 -6.66
CA ALA A 115 -0.49 -1.21 -7.22
C ALA A 115 -1.36 -1.84 -8.31
N VAL A 116 -2.67 -1.61 -8.26
CA VAL A 116 -3.68 -2.11 -9.21
C VAL A 116 -4.26 -0.90 -9.92
N LEU A 117 -3.94 -0.74 -11.20
CA LEU A 117 -4.36 0.41 -12.00
C LEU A 117 -5.79 0.19 -12.50
N LEU A 118 -6.70 1.10 -12.14
CA LEU A 118 -8.10 1.11 -12.57
C LEU A 118 -8.31 1.97 -13.83
#